data_AF-A0A524K6M0-F1
#
_entry.id   AF-A0A524K6M0-F1
#
_cell.length_a   1.000
_cell.length_b   1.000
_cell.length_c   1.000
_cell.angle_alpha   90.00
_cell.angle_beta   90.00
_cell.angle_gamma   90.00
#
_symmetry.space_group_name_H-M   'P 1'
#
loop_
_entity.id
_entity.type
_entity.pdbx_description
1 polymer ?
#
loop_
_entity_poly.entity_id
_entity_poly.type
_entity_poly.pdbx_seq_one_letter_code
_entity_poly.pdbx_strand_id
1 'polypeptide(L)'
;MIETEKNVRVALTGTIVLIGTYIAVQMLSDIGSLKIAKVAGLAVDAGTFVYPVTFTIRDMIHKRLGKKAARTTVLLAAGINIVMALFFWLISLLPADSSWSIWEGAGVSMNDAFARVLAPAWTIVIASIVAEVFSELVDTEVYHL
;
A
#
# COMPACT_ATOMS: atom_id res chain seq x y z
N MET A 1 36.69 -5.50 -14.58
CA MET A 1 36.46 -4.41 -13.60
C MET A 1 35.26 -3.54 -14.01
N ILE A 2 35.29 -2.89 -15.20
CA ILE A 2 34.18 -2.04 -15.70
C ILE A 2 32.84 -2.81 -15.85
N GLU A 3 32.88 -4.04 -16.36
CA GLU A 3 31.67 -4.85 -16.56
C GLU A 3 31.04 -5.32 -15.23
N THR A 4 31.86 -5.61 -14.23
CA THR A 4 31.42 -5.96 -12.87
C THR A 4 30.71 -4.77 -12.20
N GLU A 5 31.25 -3.56 -12.32
CA GLU A 5 30.61 -2.35 -11.79
C GLU A 5 29.28 -2.05 -12.49
N LYS A 6 29.23 -2.23 -13.81
CA LYS A 6 27.98 -2.09 -14.58
C LYS A 6 26.91 -3.07 -14.08
N ASN A 7 27.27 -4.34 -13.87
CA ASN A 7 26.34 -5.37 -13.41
C ASN A 7 25.82 -5.09 -11.99
N VAL A 8 26.69 -4.58 -11.09
CA VAL A 8 26.28 -4.17 -9.74
C VAL A 8 25.30 -3.00 -9.79
N ARG A 9 25.55 -1.98 -10.62
CA ARG A 9 24.64 -0.84 -10.77
C ARG A 9 23.28 -1.26 -11.29
N VAL A 10 23.23 -2.11 -12.31
CA VAL A 10 21.96 -2.63 -12.86
C VAL A 10 21.18 -3.43 -11.81
N ALA A 11 21.87 -4.27 -11.02
CA ALA A 11 21.24 -5.02 -9.94
C ALA A 11 20.66 -4.09 -8.86
N LEU A 12 21.41 -3.08 -8.43
CA LEU A 12 20.95 -2.08 -7.46
C LEU A 12 19.74 -1.30 -7.96
N THR A 13 19.77 -0.82 -9.20
CA THR A 13 18.63 -0.12 -9.81
C THR A 13 17.40 -1.02 -9.86
N GLY A 14 17.55 -2.29 -10.26
CA GLY A 14 16.45 -3.25 -10.27
C GLY A 14 15.84 -3.47 -8.89
N THR A 15 16.66 -3.53 -7.85
CA THR A 15 16.22 -3.63 -6.45
C THR A 15 15.40 -2.41 -6.01
N ILE A 16 15.88 -1.20 -6.30
CA ILE A 16 15.18 0.04 -5.96
C ILE A 16 13.81 0.08 -6.64
N VAL A 17 13.76 -0.27 -7.93
CA VAL A 17 12.51 -0.32 -8.69
C VAL A 17 11.54 -1.35 -8.09
N LEU A 18 12.01 -2.55 -7.74
CA LEU A 18 11.16 -3.58 -7.14
C LEU A 18 10.58 -3.14 -5.79
N ILE A 19 11.40 -2.61 -4.89
CA ILE A 19 10.95 -2.16 -3.57
C ILE A 19 10.00 -0.97 -3.70
N GLY A 20 10.33 0.01 -4.54
CA GLY A 20 9.47 1.17 -4.78
C GLY A 20 8.12 0.78 -5.39
N THR A 21 8.12 -0.15 -6.34
CA THR A 21 6.89 -0.68 -6.96
C THR A 21 6.07 -1.45 -5.93
N TYR A 22 6.70 -2.27 -5.08
CA TYR A 22 6.00 -2.99 -4.01
C TYR A 22 5.25 -2.03 -3.09
N ILE A 23 5.94 -1.00 -2.57
CA ILE A 23 5.35 -0.01 -1.67
C ILE A 23 4.20 0.73 -2.36
N ALA A 24 4.39 1.16 -3.62
CA ALA A 24 3.36 1.89 -4.36
C ALA A 24 2.12 1.04 -4.64
N VAL A 25 2.30 -0.23 -5.02
CA VAL A 25 1.20 -1.18 -5.26
C VAL A 25 0.46 -1.48 -3.95
N GLN A 26 1.19 -1.61 -2.84
CA GLN A 26 0.59 -1.82 -1.52
C GLN A 26 -0.27 -0.62 -1.10
N MET A 27 0.26 0.61 -1.20
CA MET A 27 -0.50 1.84 -0.93
C MET A 27 -1.72 1.98 -1.84
N LEU A 28 -1.57 1.66 -3.13
CA LEU A 28 -2.68 1.72 -4.09
C LEU A 28 -3.78 0.72 -3.74
N SER A 29 -3.41 -0.47 -3.27
CA SER A 29 -4.35 -1.47 -2.76
C SER A 29 -5.11 -0.93 -1.55
N ASP A 30 -4.42 -0.44 -0.53
CA ASP A 30 -5.05 0.05 0.71
C ASP A 30 -6.00 1.24 0.45
N ILE A 31 -5.59 2.21 -0.38
CA ILE A 31 -6.48 3.32 -0.77
C ILE A 31 -7.64 2.81 -1.62
N GLY A 32 -7.39 1.89 -2.55
CA GLY A 32 -8.42 1.25 -3.37
C GLY A 32 -9.49 0.58 -2.53
N SER A 33 -9.11 0.00 -1.39
CA SER A 33 -10.01 -0.69 -0.47
C SER A 33 -11.00 0.19 0.28
N LEU A 34 -10.85 1.51 0.19
CA LEU A 34 -11.89 2.44 0.66
C LEU A 34 -13.16 2.39 -0.20
N LYS A 35 -13.07 1.79 -1.40
CA LYS A 35 -14.21 1.62 -2.30
C LYS A 35 -14.68 0.17 -2.31
N ILE A 36 -15.91 -0.05 -1.86
CA ILE A 36 -16.64 -1.28 -2.13
C ILE A 36 -17.30 -1.16 -3.51
N ALA A 37 -16.80 -1.92 -4.47
CA ALA A 37 -17.33 -2.04 -5.82
C ALA A 37 -18.40 -3.14 -5.93
N LYS A 38 -19.18 -3.11 -7.01
CA LYS A 38 -20.11 -4.18 -7.38
C LYS A 38 -19.60 -4.87 -8.64
N VAL A 39 -19.22 -6.14 -8.54
CA VAL A 39 -18.67 -6.93 -9.66
C VAL A 39 -19.47 -8.22 -9.77
N ALA A 40 -20.02 -8.50 -10.95
CA ALA A 40 -20.87 -9.67 -11.20
C ALA A 40 -22.02 -9.87 -10.17
N GLY A 41 -22.55 -8.77 -9.62
CA GLY A 41 -23.62 -8.80 -8.62
C GLY A 41 -23.15 -8.88 -7.16
N LEU A 42 -21.86 -9.13 -6.90
CA LEU A 42 -21.27 -9.24 -5.57
C LEU A 42 -20.62 -7.93 -5.13
N ALA A 43 -20.66 -7.65 -3.82
CA ALA A 43 -19.88 -6.57 -3.21
C ALA A 43 -18.42 -7.01 -3.09
N VAL A 44 -17.51 -6.19 -3.61
CA VAL A 44 -16.08 -6.52 -3.70
C VAL A 44 -15.27 -5.32 -3.26
N ASP A 45 -14.28 -5.56 -2.40
CA ASP A 45 -13.24 -4.60 -2.08
C ASP A 45 -12.41 -4.28 -3.35
N ALA A 46 -12.40 -3.01 -3.78
CA ALA A 46 -11.70 -2.62 -5.00
C ALA A 46 -10.16 -2.67 -4.89
N GLY A 47 -9.58 -2.66 -3.68
CA GLY A 47 -8.14 -2.88 -3.50
C GLY A 47 -7.70 -4.29 -3.91
N THR A 48 -8.63 -5.26 -3.87
CA THR A 48 -8.36 -6.65 -4.26
C THR A 48 -7.92 -6.81 -5.72
N PHE A 49 -8.19 -5.84 -6.59
CA PHE A 49 -7.72 -5.88 -7.98
C PHE A 49 -6.21 -5.67 -8.11
N VAL A 50 -5.62 -4.96 -7.14
CA VAL A 50 -4.20 -4.61 -7.12
C VAL A 50 -3.43 -5.54 -6.20
N TYR A 51 -4.05 -5.96 -5.09
CA TYR A 51 -3.42 -6.77 -4.05
C TYR A 51 -2.67 -8.02 -4.55
N PRO A 52 -3.17 -8.85 -5.49
CA PRO A 52 -2.44 -10.03 -5.97
C PRO A 52 -1.05 -9.74 -6.58
N VAL A 53 -0.86 -8.52 -7.10
CA VAL A 53 0.41 -8.09 -7.70
C VAL A 53 1.50 -7.97 -6.62
N THR A 54 1.13 -7.65 -5.38
CA THR A 54 2.06 -7.46 -4.26
C THR A 54 2.80 -8.75 -3.94
N PHE A 55 2.11 -9.90 -3.95
CA PHE A 55 2.72 -11.22 -3.75
C PHE A 55 3.77 -11.53 -4.81
N THR A 56 3.46 -11.23 -6.09
CA THR A 56 4.40 -11.46 -7.19
C THR A 56 5.67 -10.63 -7.01
N ILE A 57 5.53 -9.34 -6.68
CA ILE A 57 6.69 -8.47 -6.47
C ILE A 57 7.46 -8.88 -5.21
N ARG A 58 6.78 -9.20 -4.11
CA ARG A 58 7.40 -9.71 -2.87
C ARG A 58 8.22 -10.97 -3.14
N ASP A 59 7.70 -11.90 -3.94
CA ASP A 59 8.42 -13.12 -4.30
C ASP A 59 9.64 -12.82 -5.17
N MET A 60 9.57 -11.84 -6.07
CA MET A 60 10.73 -11.37 -6.82
C MET A 60 11.80 -10.75 -5.90
N ILE A 61 11.38 -9.97 -4.90
CA ILE A 61 12.26 -9.39 -3.88
C ILE A 61 12.92 -10.51 -3.06
N HIS A 62 12.13 -11.49 -2.60
CA HIS A 62 12.64 -12.64 -1.85
C HIS A 62 13.67 -13.43 -2.67
N LYS A 63 13.37 -13.75 -3.92
CA LYS A 63 14.28 -14.50 -4.81
C LYS A 63 15.58 -13.74 -5.11
N ARG A 64 15.53 -12.41 -5.21
CA ARG A 64 16.71 -11.60 -5.55
C ARG A 64 17.56 -11.20 -4.34
N LEU A 65 16.93 -10.93 -3.20
CA LEU A 65 17.55 -10.28 -2.05
C LEU A 65 17.49 -11.12 -0.76
N GLY A 66 16.81 -12.26 -0.81
CA GLY A 66 16.65 -13.16 0.32
C GLY A 66 15.56 -12.74 1.30
N LYS A 67 15.29 -13.64 2.25
CA LYS A 67 14.17 -13.55 3.21
C LYS A 67 14.20 -12.29 4.06
N LYS A 68 15.39 -11.87 4.51
CA LYS A 68 15.56 -10.66 5.34
C LYS A 68 15.12 -9.41 4.60
N ALA A 69 15.56 -9.23 3.36
CA ALA A 69 15.21 -8.05 2.56
C ALA A 69 13.71 -8.02 2.19
N ALA A 70 13.10 -9.18 1.91
CA ALA A 70 11.66 -9.29 1.68
C ALA A 70 10.88 -8.80 2.91
N ARG A 71 11.19 -9.34 4.10
CA ARG A 71 10.56 -8.89 5.36
C ARG A 71 10.78 -7.43 5.67
N THR A 72 12.01 -6.93 5.51
CA THR A 72 12.29 -5.50 5.70
C THR A 72 11.44 -4.66 4.75
N THR A 73 11.21 -5.12 3.52
CA THR A 73 10.36 -4.40 2.56
C THR A 73 8.89 -4.42 2.95
N VAL A 74 8.37 -5.55 3.44
CA VAL A 74 6.99 -5.66 3.97
C VAL A 74 6.81 -4.71 5.15
N LEU A 75 7.67 -4.78 6.16
CA LEU A 75 7.63 -3.90 7.33
C LEU A 75 7.78 -2.42 6.98
N LEU A 76 8.61 -2.11 5.97
CA LEU A 76 8.74 -0.75 5.46
C LEU A 76 7.43 -0.27 4.82
N ALA A 77 6.78 -1.09 3.99
CA ALA A 77 5.49 -0.77 3.39
C ALA A 77 4.40 -0.58 4.44
N ALA A 78 4.33 -1.45 5.45
CA ALA A 78 3.45 -1.30 6.60
C ALA A 78 3.64 0.04 7.32
N GLY A 79 4.90 0.41 7.62
CA GLY A 79 5.22 1.70 8.22
C GLY A 79 4.81 2.89 7.34
N ILE A 80 5.05 2.82 6.04
CA ILE A 80 4.66 3.87 5.08
C ILE A 80 3.13 4.00 5.00
N ASN A 81 2.40 2.90 5.00
CA ASN A 81 0.94 2.90 5.01
C ASN A 81 0.38 3.52 6.30
N ILE A 82 0.99 3.26 7.45
CA ILE A 82 0.64 3.95 8.71
C ILE A 82 0.84 5.45 8.55
N VAL A 83 2.00 5.88 8.04
CA VAL A 83 2.29 7.31 7.83
C VAL A 83 1.26 7.95 6.87
N MET A 84 0.92 7.27 5.78
CA MET A 84 -0.11 7.72 4.84
C MET A 84 -1.48 7.87 5.52
N ALA A 85 -1.93 6.86 6.26
CA ALA A 85 -3.22 6.90 6.94
C ALA A 85 -3.28 8.00 8.02
N LEU A 86 -2.22 8.15 8.82
CA LEU A 86 -2.10 9.23 9.79
C LEU A 86 -2.07 10.59 9.10
N PHE A 87 -1.41 10.71 7.96
CA PHE A 87 -1.39 11.94 7.18
C PHE A 87 -2.79 12.32 6.70
N PHE A 88 -3.53 11.40 6.06
CA PHE A 88 -4.91 11.65 5.63
C PHE A 88 -5.84 12.00 6.79
N TRP A 89 -5.71 11.30 7.91
CA TRP A 89 -6.47 11.60 9.11
C TRP A 89 -6.13 13.01 9.62
N LEU A 90 -4.86 13.37 9.77
CA LEU A 90 -4.42 14.66 10.28
C LEU A 90 -4.90 15.81 9.37
N ILE A 91 -4.67 15.72 8.06
CA ILE A 91 -5.07 16.80 7.16
C ILE A 91 -6.60 16.95 7.05
N SER A 92 -7.37 15.89 7.32
CA SER A 92 -8.84 15.99 7.41
C SER A 92 -9.33 16.81 8.61
N LEU A 93 -8.49 17.02 9.63
CA LEU A 93 -8.80 17.84 10.81
C LEU A 93 -8.46 19.32 10.62
N LEU A 94 -7.66 19.66 9.60
CA LEU A 94 -7.27 21.04 9.35
C LEU A 94 -8.47 21.85 8.85
N PRO A 95 -8.59 23.13 9.25
CA PRO A 95 -9.62 24.01 8.70
C PRO A 95 -9.50 24.10 7.17
N ALA A 96 -10.61 23.89 6.48
CA ALA A 96 -10.67 24.06 5.04
C ALA A 96 -10.61 25.53 4.65
N ASP A 97 -9.98 25.83 3.52
CA ASP A 97 -10.10 27.14 2.89
C ASP A 97 -11.55 27.41 2.47
N SER A 98 -11.94 28.69 2.39
CA SER A 98 -13.28 29.10 1.95
C SER A 98 -13.67 28.53 0.58
N SER A 99 -12.71 28.36 -0.33
CA SER A 99 -12.92 27.74 -1.65
C SER A 99 -13.28 26.26 -1.60
N TRP A 100 -12.94 25.55 -0.52
CA TRP A 100 -13.25 24.14 -0.29
C TRP A 100 -14.60 23.92 0.42
N SER A 101 -15.28 25.00 0.81
CA SER A 101 -16.58 24.95 1.49
C SER A 101 -17.73 24.57 0.58
N ILE A 102 -17.56 24.69 -0.75
CA ILE A 102 -18.61 24.44 -1.75
C ILE A 102 -18.09 23.40 -2.75
N TRP A 103 -18.85 22.35 -2.98
CA TRP A 103 -18.70 21.49 -4.16
C TRP A 103 -19.95 21.68 -5.03
N GLU A 104 -19.80 22.41 -6.14
CA GLU A 104 -20.92 22.73 -7.02
C GLU A 104 -21.62 21.47 -7.54
N GLY A 105 -22.94 21.40 -7.34
CA GLY A 105 -23.76 20.23 -7.69
C GLY A 105 -23.74 19.08 -6.68
N ALA A 106 -23.02 19.18 -5.56
CA ALA A 106 -22.99 18.17 -4.50
C ALA A 106 -23.67 18.65 -3.21
N GLY A 107 -24.22 17.70 -2.45
CA GLY A 107 -24.85 17.96 -1.14
C GLY A 107 -23.88 18.00 0.04
N VAL A 108 -22.56 17.97 -0.22
CA VAL A 108 -21.48 17.98 0.77
C VAL A 108 -20.38 18.92 0.30
N SER A 109 -19.62 19.50 1.22
CA SER A 109 -18.43 20.29 0.87
C SER A 109 -17.30 19.40 0.36
N MET A 110 -16.33 19.96 -0.35
CA MET A 110 -15.14 19.21 -0.77
C MET A 110 -14.37 18.67 0.44
N ASN A 111 -14.32 19.45 1.53
CA ASN A 111 -13.68 19.03 2.78
C ASN A 111 -14.38 17.82 3.42
N ASP A 112 -15.71 17.86 3.52
CA ASP A 112 -16.48 16.76 4.09
C ASP A 112 -16.37 15.49 3.23
N ALA A 113 -16.38 15.64 1.90
CA ALA A 113 -16.12 14.53 1.00
C ALA A 113 -14.71 13.93 1.18
N PHE A 114 -13.68 14.76 1.26
CA PHE A 114 -12.30 14.32 1.51
C PHE A 114 -12.22 13.53 2.83
N ALA A 115 -12.75 14.08 3.91
CA ALA A 115 -12.73 13.45 5.24
C ALA A 115 -13.47 12.11 5.23
N ARG A 116 -14.65 12.02 4.61
CA ARG A 116 -15.43 10.78 4.52
C ARG A 116 -14.75 9.69 3.71
N VAL A 117 -13.98 10.06 2.68
CA VAL A 117 -13.32 9.09 1.80
C VAL A 117 -11.97 8.65 2.35
N LEU A 118 -11.10 9.59 2.71
CA LEU A 118 -9.68 9.28 2.99
C LEU A 118 -9.35 9.18 4.49
N ALA A 119 -10.09 9.85 5.38
CA ALA A 119 -9.80 9.74 6.81
C ALA A 119 -9.98 8.31 7.37
N PRO A 120 -10.91 7.46 6.85
CA PRO A 120 -11.02 6.07 7.31
C PRO A 120 -9.88 5.13 6.89
N ALA A 121 -8.91 5.58 6.08
CA ALA A 121 -7.81 4.75 5.56
C ALA A 121 -7.06 3.95 6.63
N TRP A 122 -6.95 4.49 7.85
CA TRP A 122 -6.28 3.80 8.96
C TRP A 122 -6.91 2.45 9.31
N THR A 123 -8.22 2.28 9.09
CA THR A 123 -8.90 1.00 9.35
C THR A 123 -8.43 -0.10 8.40
N ILE A 124 -8.29 0.24 7.11
CA ILE A 124 -7.75 -0.66 6.09
C ILE A 124 -6.29 -0.97 6.39
N VAL A 125 -5.48 0.06 6.68
CA VAL A 125 -4.06 -0.14 6.99
C VAL A 125 -3.84 -1.08 8.17
N ILE A 126 -4.63 -0.96 9.24
CA ILE A 126 -4.54 -1.90 10.38
C ILE A 126 -4.90 -3.31 9.94
N ALA A 127 -5.98 -3.49 9.18
CA ALA A 127 -6.37 -4.80 8.67
C ALA A 127 -5.29 -5.42 7.77
N SER A 128 -4.69 -4.62 6.88
CA SER A 128 -3.59 -5.02 5.99
C SER A 128 -2.35 -5.46 6.78
N ILE A 129 -1.94 -4.70 7.80
CA ILE A 129 -0.79 -5.04 8.65
C ILE A 129 -1.04 -6.34 9.42
N VAL A 130 -2.23 -6.51 9.96
CA VAL A 130 -2.60 -7.77 10.63
C VAL A 130 -2.49 -8.93 9.65
N ALA A 131 -3.07 -8.81 8.45
CA ALA A 131 -2.97 -9.83 7.41
C ALA A 131 -1.53 -10.12 6.99
N GLU A 132 -0.68 -9.10 6.84
CA GLU A 132 0.75 -9.23 6.53
C GLU A 132 1.50 -9.98 7.62
N VAL A 133 1.31 -9.61 8.89
CA VAL A 133 1.96 -10.29 10.03
C VAL A 133 1.53 -11.76 10.08
N PHE A 134 0.24 -12.05 9.92
CA PHE A 134 -0.23 -13.44 9.85
C PHE A 134 0.38 -14.17 8.64
N SER A 135 0.44 -13.53 7.47
CA SER A 135 1.04 -14.13 6.28
C SER A 135 2.54 -14.40 6.47
N GLU A 136 3.29 -13.51 7.11
CA GLU A 136 4.71 -13.71 7.38
C GLU A 136 4.97 -14.81 8.41
N LEU A 137 4.13 -14.90 9.45
CA LEU A 137 4.21 -15.97 10.46
C LEU A 137 3.90 -17.34 9.85
N VAL A 138 2.89 -17.43 9.00
CA VAL A 138 2.58 -18.67 8.26
C VAL A 138 3.70 -19.01 7.28
N ASP A 139 4.23 -18.03 6.55
CA ASP A 139 5.34 -18.23 5.61
C ASP A 139 6.61 -18.70 6.33
N THR A 140 6.85 -18.27 7.57
CA THR A 140 7.88 -18.90 8.40
C THR A 140 7.62 -20.35 8.66
N GLU A 141 6.51 -20.68 9.31
CA GLU A 141 6.27 -22.02 9.84
C GLU A 141 6.12 -23.08 8.73
N VAL A 142 5.56 -22.70 7.57
CA VAL A 142 5.28 -23.64 6.48
C VAL A 142 6.50 -23.90 5.59
N TYR A 143 7.39 -22.91 5.39
CA TYR A 143 8.55 -23.05 4.48
C TYR A 143 9.88 -23.32 5.20
N HIS A 144 9.84 -23.99 6.37
CA HIS A 144 11.02 -24.47 7.07
C HIS A 144 11.48 -25.90 6.65
N LEU A 145 11.11 -26.36 5.45
CA LEU A 145 11.61 -27.60 4.83
C LEU A 145 12.65 -27.33 3.73
#